data_AF-A0A4Y2TDN9-F1
#
_entry.id   AF-A0A4Y2TDN9-F1
#
_cell.length_a   1.000
_cell.length_b   1.000
_cell.length_c   1.000
_cell.angle_alpha   90.00
_cell.angle_beta   90.00
_cell.angle_gamma   90.00
#
_symmetry.space_group_name_H-M   'P 1'
#
loop_
_entity.id
_entity.type
_entity.pdbx_description
1 polymer ?
#
loop_
_entity_poly.entity_id
_entity_poly.type
_entity_poly.pdbx_seq_one_letter_code
_entity_poly.pdbx_strand_id
1 'polypeptide(L)'
;MREALQNNKTVARKRFEGLVRRFKCDHELFCEYKDVIGDYGMEGIVERTFCDSLSNNQGFYLPHHAVILSDKTTSRLRIVFDGSAHEGGHSSLNQSLYTGPYLHPNVLELFLLFRENPVALTAYVKSAFL
;
A
#
# COMPACT_ATOMS: atom_id res chain seq x y z
N MET A 1 8.91 11.94 13.11
CA MET A 1 7.60 11.33 13.43
C MET A 1 6.80 12.35 14.21
N ARG A 2 5.51 12.58 13.88
CA ARG A 2 4.68 13.61 14.52
C ARG A 2 4.11 13.16 15.87
N GLU A 3 3.79 11.88 15.98
CA GLU A 3 3.24 11.23 17.18
C GLU A 3 3.96 9.89 17.40
N ALA A 4 3.97 9.39 18.63
CA ALA A 4 4.49 8.05 18.89
C ALA A 4 3.59 7.02 18.20
N LEU A 5 4.18 6.11 17.42
CA LEU A 5 3.44 5.05 16.71
C LEU A 5 3.38 3.80 17.58
N GLN A 6 2.18 3.39 17.99
CA GLN A 6 1.99 2.17 18.76
C GLN A 6 1.82 0.94 17.86
N ASN A 7 2.12 -0.23 18.42
CA ASN A 7 1.93 -1.51 17.75
C ASN A 7 0.42 -1.79 17.52
N ASN A 8 0.03 -2.11 16.29
CA ASN A 8 -1.35 -2.39 15.87
C ASN A 8 -1.57 -3.88 15.48
N LYS A 9 -0.73 -4.80 15.97
CA LYS A 9 -0.73 -6.23 15.62
C LYS A 9 -2.10 -6.88 15.76
N THR A 10 -2.87 -6.52 16.78
CA THR A 10 -4.21 -7.10 17.01
C THR A 10 -5.17 -6.78 15.85
N VAL A 11 -5.16 -5.52 15.38
CA VAL A 11 -5.99 -5.07 14.25
C VAL A 11 -5.54 -5.73 12.95
N ALA A 12 -4.23 -5.72 12.69
CA ALA A 12 -3.67 -6.35 11.49
C ALA A 12 -3.99 -7.85 11.44
N ARG A 13 -3.82 -8.57 12.56
CA ARG A 13 -4.12 -10.00 12.66
C ARG A 13 -5.60 -10.30 12.40
N LYS A 14 -6.53 -9.55 13.01
CA LYS A 14 -7.98 -9.73 12.76
C LYS A 14 -8.35 -9.57 11.29
N ARG A 15 -7.78 -8.57 10.61
CA ARG A 15 -8.00 -8.35 9.17
C ARG A 15 -7.41 -9.47 8.33
N PHE A 16 -6.20 -9.92 8.68
CA PHE A 16 -5.56 -11.05 8.00
C PHE A 16 -6.36 -12.35 8.15
N GLU A 17 -6.86 -12.67 9.35
CA GLU A 17 -7.74 -13.83 9.56
C GLU A 17 -9.00 -13.78 8.70
N GLY A 18 -9.60 -12.59 8.55
CA GLY A 18 -10.73 -12.37 7.63
C GLY A 18 -10.35 -12.64 6.17
N LEU A 19 -9.19 -12.17 5.74
CA LEU A 19 -8.66 -12.43 4.39
C LEU A 19 -8.40 -13.92 4.15
N VAL A 20 -7.80 -14.62 5.13
CA VAL A 20 -7.57 -16.07 5.06
C VAL A 20 -8.87 -16.86 4.97
N ARG A 21 -9.93 -16.45 5.68
CA ARG A 21 -11.26 -17.07 5.52
C ARG A 21 -11.77 -16.90 4.10
N ARG A 22 -11.56 -15.74 3.47
CA ARG A 22 -11.91 -15.48 2.08
C ARG A 22 -11.14 -16.39 1.12
N PHE A 23 -9.83 -16.54 1.32
CA PHE A 23 -8.99 -17.45 0.52
C PHE A 23 -9.44 -18.91 0.56
N LYS A 24 -10.05 -19.36 1.66
CA LYS A 24 -10.63 -20.71 1.75
C LYS A 24 -11.86 -20.91 0.87
N CYS A 25 -12.62 -19.84 0.62
CA CYS A 25 -13.81 -19.88 -0.20
C CYS A 25 -13.53 -19.53 -1.68
N ASP A 26 -12.45 -18.78 -1.95
CA ASP A 26 -12.06 -18.30 -3.26
C ASP A 26 -10.59 -18.62 -3.52
N HIS A 27 -10.37 -19.75 -4.21
CA HIS A 27 -9.03 -20.25 -4.51
C HIS A 27 -8.33 -19.44 -5.61
N GLU A 28 -9.09 -18.90 -6.57
CA GLU A 28 -8.54 -18.06 -7.64
C GLU A 28 -7.94 -16.78 -7.04
N LEU A 29 -8.69 -16.15 -6.14
CA LEU A 29 -8.20 -15.01 -5.36
C LEU A 29 -6.93 -15.33 -4.60
N PHE A 30 -6.84 -16.51 -3.96
CA PHE A 30 -5.64 -16.91 -3.23
C PHE A 30 -4.41 -17.06 -4.13
N CYS A 31 -4.57 -17.71 -5.29
CA CYS A 31 -3.48 -17.88 -6.25
C CYS A 31 -2.98 -16.53 -6.78
N GLU A 32 -3.89 -15.67 -7.27
CA GLU A 32 -3.52 -14.34 -7.75
C GLU A 32 -2.86 -13.50 -6.66
N TYR A 33 -3.37 -13.58 -5.42
CA TYR A 33 -2.80 -12.85 -4.28
C TYR A 33 -1.39 -13.33 -3.93
N LYS A 34 -1.18 -14.66 -3.92
CA LYS A 34 0.11 -15.28 -3.64
C LYS A 34 1.14 -14.88 -4.68
N ASP A 35 0.75 -14.84 -5.96
CA ASP A 35 1.63 -14.47 -7.06
C ASP A 35 2.09 -13.01 -6.90
N VAL A 36 1.19 -12.06 -6.60
CA VAL A 36 1.55 -10.65 -6.37
C VAL A 36 2.51 -10.47 -5.18
N ILE A 37 2.30 -11.17 -4.06
CA ILE A 37 3.25 -11.12 -2.93
C ILE A 37 4.58 -11.78 -3.30
N GLY A 38 4.56 -12.83 -4.12
CA GLY A 38 5.76 -13.47 -4.66
C GLY A 38 6.59 -12.52 -5.53
N ASP A 39 5.93 -11.79 -6.42
CA ASP A 39 6.54 -10.77 -7.27
C ASP A 39 7.21 -9.68 -6.44
N TYR A 40 6.56 -9.18 -5.39
CA TYR A 40 7.17 -8.23 -4.47
C TYR A 40 8.45 -8.77 -3.81
N GLY A 41 8.49 -10.05 -3.50
CA GLY A 41 9.69 -10.70 -2.95
C GLY A 41 10.81 -10.86 -3.98
N MET A 42 10.46 -11.20 -5.23
CA MET A 42 11.43 -11.33 -6.33
C MET A 42 12.02 -9.99 -6.76
N GLU A 43 11.21 -8.93 -6.77
CA GLU A 43 11.62 -7.55 -7.09
C GLU A 43 12.39 -6.89 -5.94
N GLY A 44 12.45 -7.52 -4.75
CA GLY A 44 13.11 -6.98 -3.57
C GLY A 44 12.35 -5.84 -2.89
N ILE A 45 11.06 -5.67 -3.21
CA ILE A 45 10.16 -4.68 -2.58
C ILE A 45 9.84 -5.09 -1.15
N VAL A 46 9.68 -6.39 -0.88
CA VAL A 46 9.45 -6.94 0.46
C VAL A 46 10.45 -8.05 0.78
N GLU A 47 10.83 -8.14 2.04
CA GLU A 47 11.71 -9.21 2.54
C GLU A 47 11.07 -9.97 3.70
N ARG A 48 11.50 -11.23 3.89
CA ARG A 48 11.11 -11.98 5.09
C ARG A 48 11.85 -11.41 6.28
N THR A 49 11.10 -11.03 7.31
CA THR A 49 11.68 -10.56 8.57
C THR A 49 11.95 -11.76 9.49
N PHE A 50 13.19 -11.89 9.96
CA PHE A 50 13.65 -13.08 10.72
C PHE A 50 13.47 -12.99 12.23
N CYS A 51 12.59 -12.10 12.73
CA CYS A 51 12.63 -11.78 14.14
C CYS A 51 11.26 -11.71 14.83
N ASP A 52 11.10 -12.59 15.81
CA ASP A 52 10.26 -12.37 16.99
C ASP A 52 10.76 -11.19 17.86
N SER A 53 11.84 -10.47 17.50
CA SER A 53 12.30 -9.26 18.21
C SER A 53 11.33 -8.07 18.13
N LEU A 54 10.22 -8.20 17.39
CA LEU A 54 9.05 -7.33 17.55
C LEU A 54 8.28 -7.60 18.86
N SER A 55 8.72 -8.57 19.66
CA SER A 55 8.34 -8.75 21.08
C SER A 55 8.53 -7.48 21.91
N ASN A 56 9.36 -6.54 21.46
CA ASN A 56 9.59 -5.24 22.10
C ASN A 56 8.59 -4.13 21.74
N ASN A 57 7.40 -4.42 21.19
CA ASN A 57 6.38 -3.41 20.85
C ASN A 57 6.81 -2.34 19.82
N GLN A 58 7.96 -2.49 19.15
CA GLN A 58 8.52 -1.47 18.24
C GLN A 58 8.08 -1.59 16.77
N GLY A 59 7.24 -2.57 16.43
CA GLY A 59 6.78 -2.80 15.06
C GLY A 59 5.36 -2.31 14.80
N PHE A 60 5.13 -1.78 13.60
CA PHE A 60 3.80 -1.51 13.06
C PHE A 60 3.50 -2.47 11.91
N TYR A 61 2.29 -3.01 11.88
CA TYR A 61 1.85 -3.98 10.88
C TYR A 61 0.89 -3.29 9.92
N LEU A 62 1.16 -3.33 8.62
CA LEU A 62 0.25 -2.80 7.61
C LEU A 62 -0.82 -3.85 7.28
N PRO A 63 -2.08 -3.66 7.69
CA PRO A 63 -3.15 -4.53 7.23
C PRO A 63 -3.32 -4.34 5.74
N HIS A 64 -3.67 -5.42 5.05
CA HIS A 64 -3.77 -5.42 3.60
C HIS A 64 -5.02 -6.14 3.13
N HIS A 65 -5.48 -5.79 1.94
CA HIS A 65 -6.62 -6.44 1.29
C HIS A 65 -6.47 -6.41 -0.22
N ALA A 66 -7.16 -7.33 -0.88
CA ALA A 66 -7.21 -7.39 -2.34
C ALA A 66 -8.32 -6.48 -2.89
N VAL A 67 -7.99 -5.69 -3.90
CA VAL A 67 -8.92 -4.93 -4.74
C VAL A 67 -8.86 -5.52 -6.14
N ILE A 68 -10.02 -5.94 -6.66
CA ILE A 68 -10.17 -6.50 -8.01
C ILE A 68 -10.59 -5.37 -8.94
N LEU A 69 -9.84 -5.13 -10.00
CA LEU A 69 -10.20 -4.19 -11.05
C LEU A 69 -10.95 -4.93 -12.15
N SER A 70 -12.11 -4.41 -12.57
CA SER A 70 -12.94 -4.98 -13.63
C SER A 70 -12.36 -4.78 -15.03
N ASP A 71 -11.45 -3.82 -15.20
CA ASP A 71 -11.06 -3.30 -16.51
C ASP A 71 -9.70 -3.87 -16.97
N LYS A 72 -9.74 -4.62 -18.08
CA LYS A 72 -8.69 -5.56 -18.55
C LYS A 72 -7.51 -4.93 -19.29
N THR A 73 -6.72 -4.07 -18.63
CA THR A 73 -5.43 -3.62 -19.19
C THR A 73 -4.22 -3.77 -18.26
N THR A 74 -4.42 -4.00 -16.96
CA THR A 74 -3.34 -4.33 -16.00
C THR A 74 -3.76 -5.46 -15.06
N SER A 75 -2.85 -5.92 -14.17
CA SER A 75 -3.09 -7.06 -13.26
C SER A 75 -4.46 -6.95 -12.57
N ARG A 76 -5.27 -8.00 -12.73
CA ARG A 76 -6.68 -8.08 -12.28
C ARG A 76 -6.83 -7.83 -10.77
N LEU A 77 -5.80 -8.11 -10.00
CA LEU A 77 -5.73 -7.96 -8.56
C LEU A 77 -4.62 -6.99 -8.15
N ARG A 78 -4.94 -6.11 -7.20
CA ARG A 78 -3.97 -5.26 -6.49
C ARG A 78 -4.09 -5.45 -5.00
N ILE A 79 -2.94 -5.43 -4.32
CA ILE A 79 -2.87 -5.48 -2.86
C ILE A 79 -2.74 -4.06 -2.34
N VAL A 80 -3.70 -3.65 -1.50
CA VAL A 80 -3.71 -2.33 -0.87
C VAL A 80 -3.33 -2.47 0.59
N PHE A 81 -2.30 -1.74 1.01
CA PHE A 81 -1.86 -1.63 2.40
C PHE A 81 -2.53 -0.41 3.07
N ASP A 82 -3.20 -0.64 4.20
CA ASP A 82 -3.92 0.39 4.93
C ASP A 82 -3.03 1.04 6.01
N GLY A 83 -2.36 2.13 5.64
CA GLY A 83 -1.56 2.95 6.56
C GLY A 83 -2.39 3.78 7.56
N SER A 84 -3.72 3.81 7.41
CA SER A 84 -4.64 4.52 8.31
C SER A 84 -5.18 3.62 9.41
N ALA A 85 -4.94 2.32 9.36
CA ALA A 85 -5.43 1.37 10.35
C ALA A 85 -4.74 1.53 11.72
N HIS A 86 -5.51 1.76 12.77
CA HIS A 86 -5.02 1.93 14.14
C HIS A 86 -6.02 1.32 15.14
N GLU A 87 -5.56 1.07 16.36
CA GLU A 87 -6.44 0.77 17.49
C GLU A 87 -7.10 2.06 18.00
N GLY A 88 -8.31 1.96 18.53
CA GLY A 88 -9.03 3.15 19.03
C GLY A 88 -8.23 3.86 20.12
N GLY A 89 -8.04 5.18 19.98
CA GLY A 89 -7.23 5.98 20.90
C GLY A 89 -5.74 6.02 20.57
N HIS A 90 -5.28 5.34 19.52
CA HIS A 90 -3.90 5.36 19.03
C HIS A 90 -3.78 6.10 17.70
N SER A 91 -2.56 6.51 17.34
CA SER A 91 -2.28 7.13 16.06
C SER A 91 -2.06 6.08 14.96
N SER A 92 -2.42 6.41 13.73
CA SER A 92 -2.09 5.61 12.54
C SER A 92 -0.68 5.92 12.00
N LEU A 93 -0.17 5.07 11.12
CA LEU A 93 1.10 5.33 10.43
C LEU A 93 1.02 6.65 9.65
N ASN A 94 -0.07 6.87 8.91
CA ASN A 94 -0.27 8.09 8.13
C ASN A 94 -0.27 9.37 8.99
N GLN A 95 -0.77 9.30 10.23
CA GLN A 95 -0.73 10.41 11.18
C GLN A 95 0.67 10.62 11.80
N SER A 96 1.40 9.51 12.01
CA SER A 96 2.71 9.52 12.64
C SER A 96 3.84 9.94 11.69
N LEU A 97 3.68 9.74 10.38
CA LEU A 97 4.64 10.16 9.38
C LEU A 97 4.71 11.69 9.25
N TYR A 98 5.91 12.20 9.00
CA TYR A 98 6.09 13.61 8.70
C TYR A 98 5.66 13.86 7.24
N THR A 99 4.69 14.74 7.02
CA THR A 99 4.13 15.00 5.68
C THR A 99 5.16 15.53 4.67
N GLY A 100 6.26 16.13 5.14
CA GLY A 100 7.21 16.79 4.26
C GLY A 100 6.69 18.13 3.73
N PRO A 101 7.53 18.88 3.00
CA PRO A 101 7.11 20.05 2.25
C PRO A 101 6.19 19.65 1.09
N TYR A 102 5.33 20.56 0.65
CA TYR A 102 4.50 20.35 -0.52
C TYR A 102 5.34 20.47 -1.79
N LEU A 103 5.58 19.34 -2.47
CA LEU A 103 6.42 19.26 -3.68
C LEU A 103 5.62 19.24 -4.98
N HIS A 104 4.29 19.25 -4.92
CA HIS A 104 3.48 19.19 -6.14
C HIS A 104 3.48 20.54 -6.86
N PRO A 105 3.71 20.57 -8.18
CA PRO A 105 3.56 21.80 -8.94
C PRO A 105 2.10 22.28 -8.89
N ASN A 106 1.89 23.58 -9.10
CA ASN A 106 0.54 24.11 -9.22
C ASN A 106 -0.14 23.47 -10.45
N VAL A 107 -1.25 22.79 -10.22
CA VAL A 107 -1.97 22.05 -11.27
C VAL A 107 -2.48 22.98 -12.37
N LEU A 108 -2.93 24.18 -12.03
CA LEU A 108 -3.40 25.16 -13.01
C LEU A 108 -2.23 25.65 -13.87
N GLU A 109 -1.10 25.99 -13.25
CA GLU A 109 0.12 26.39 -13.95
C GLU A 109 0.60 25.29 -14.90
N LEU A 110 0.62 24.05 -14.42
CA LEU A 110 0.97 22.88 -15.24
C LEU A 110 0.07 22.76 -16.48
N PHE A 111 -1.24 22.96 -16.33
CA PHE A 111 -2.18 22.93 -17.46
C PHE A 111 -2.00 24.09 -18.44
N LEU A 112 -1.65 25.28 -17.95
CA LEU A 112 -1.37 26.43 -18.82
C LEU A 112 -0.11 26.18 -19.66
N LEU A 113 0.98 25.70 -19.04
CA LEU A 113 2.21 25.33 -19.74
C LEU A 113 2.00 24.19 -20.72
N PHE A 114 1.21 23.17 -20.34
CA PHE A 114 0.89 22.04 -21.23
C PHE A 114 0.13 22.48 -22.49
N ARG A 115 -0.58 23.62 -22.45
CA ARG A 115 -1.33 24.18 -23.59
C ARG A 115 -0.55 25.22 -24.40
N GLU A 116 0.65 25.59 -23.98
CA GLU A 116 1.46 26.62 -24.65
C GLU A 116 1.90 26.18 -26.05
N ASN A 117 2.09 24.88 -26.26
CA ASN A 117 2.54 24.32 -27.52
C ASN A 117 1.40 23.59 -28.26
N PRO A 118 1.39 23.60 -29.60
CA PRO A 118 0.34 22.96 -30.41
C PRO A 118 0.32 21.43 -30.33
N VAL A 119 1.39 20.82 -29.82
CA VAL A 119 1.55 19.37 -29.70
C VAL A 119 2.01 19.05 -28.28
N ALA A 120 1.37 18.07 -27.66
CA ALA A 120 1.73 17.58 -26.33
C ALA A 120 1.99 16.07 -26.35
N LEU A 121 3.02 15.64 -25.62
CA LEU A 121 3.36 14.23 -25.43
C LEU A 121 2.95 13.81 -24.02
N THR A 122 2.29 12.66 -23.91
CA THR A 122 1.99 12.03 -22.63
C THR A 122 2.55 10.62 -22.61
N ALA A 123 3.06 10.22 -21.44
CA ALA A 123 3.56 8.87 -21.22
C ALA A 123 3.16 8.42 -19.81
N TYR A 124 2.93 7.11 -19.66
CA TYR A 124 2.65 6.50 -18.38
C TYR A 124 3.93 5.86 -17.84
N VAL A 125 4.32 6.23 -16.62
CA VAL A 125 5.42 5.58 -15.90
C VAL A 125 4.83 4.42 -15.10
N LYS A 126 5.10 3.20 -15.55
CA LYS A 126 4.74 1.99 -14.80
C LYS A 126 5.60 1.93 -13.53
N SER A 127 4.95 1.66 -12.39
CA SER A 127 5.63 1.47 -11.10
C SER A 127 6.50 2.65 -10.65
N ALA A 128 6.04 3.90 -10.81
CA ALA A 128 6.83 5.08 -10.45
C ALA A 128 7.25 5.17 -8.96
N PHE A 129 6.56 4.45 -8.07
CA PHE A 129 6.80 4.45 -6.62
C PHE A 129 7.07 3.04 -6.06
N LEU A 130 7.18 2.04 -6.92
CA LEU A 130 7.33 0.63 -6.56
C LEU A 130 8.57 0.06 -7.23
#